data_AF-I0FC53-F1
#
_entry.id   AF-I0FC53-F1
#
_cell.length_a   1.000
_cell.length_b   1.000
_cell.length_c   1.000
_cell.angle_alpha   90.00
_cell.angle_beta   90.00
_cell.angle_gamma   90.00
#
_symmetry.space_group_name_H-M   'P 1'
#
loop_
_entity.id
_entity.type
_entity.pdbx_description
1 polymer ?
#
loop_
_entity_poly.entity_id
_entity_poly.type
_entity_poly.pdbx_seq_one_letter_code
_entity_poly.pdbx_strand_id
1 'polypeptide(L)'
;MDFIRRALSLQQSPPNQVIMGLALFLTLFTMWPTFNIIYKDAYLPLRDSKINFNEFYDRGIAPLRNFMYKQMSNSRHEEIRLFMSISDYAKPKNFSEVPTHVLIASFILHELKVAFKMGILIFLPFIIIDIIVAAVLMAMGMIMLPPVIISLPFKLILFVMVDGWTLITSGLIKSFM
;
A
#
# COMPACT_ATOMS: atom_id res chain seq x y z
N MET A 1 -3.50 -5.39 3.52
CA MET A 1 -4.64 -6.28 3.79
C MET A 1 -4.31 -7.41 4.77
N ASP A 2 -3.14 -8.03 4.68
CA ASP A 2 -2.72 -9.06 5.65
C ASP A 2 -2.67 -8.60 7.12
N PHE A 3 -2.32 -7.32 7.36
CA PHE A 3 -2.41 -6.71 8.68
C PHE A 3 -3.82 -6.78 9.28
N ILE A 4 -4.87 -6.62 8.47
CA ILE A 4 -6.27 -6.64 8.94
C ILE A 4 -6.69 -8.05 9.33
N ARG A 5 -6.30 -9.06 8.53
CA ARG A 5 -6.55 -10.47 8.88
C ARG A 5 -5.93 -10.82 10.23
N ARG A 6 -4.69 -10.39 10.45
CA ARG A 6 -3.98 -10.60 11.72
C ARG A 6 -4.62 -9.80 12.87
N ALA A 7 -5.05 -8.56 12.61
CA ALA A 7 -5.67 -7.68 13.60
C ALA A 7 -7.01 -8.23 14.12
N LEU A 8 -7.82 -8.75 13.20
CA LEU A 8 -9.10 -9.38 13.49
C LEU A 8 -8.97 -10.80 14.04
N SER A 9 -7.75 -11.34 14.18
CA SER A 9 -7.50 -12.71 14.62
C SER A 9 -8.25 -13.77 13.77
N LEU A 10 -8.52 -13.45 12.50
CA LEU A 10 -9.26 -14.34 11.61
C LEU A 10 -8.36 -15.46 11.10
N GLN A 11 -8.79 -16.71 11.32
CA GLN A 11 -8.14 -17.87 10.72
C GLN A 11 -8.49 -17.92 9.22
N GLN A 12 -7.52 -17.58 8.37
CA GLN A 12 -7.53 -17.77 6.91
C GLN A 12 -8.68 -17.10 6.12
N SER A 13 -9.57 -16.35 6.77
CA SER A 13 -10.61 -15.55 6.13
C SER A 13 -10.26 -14.05 6.15
N PRO A 14 -10.44 -13.31 5.04
CA PRO A 14 -10.75 -13.79 3.69
C PRO A 14 -9.57 -14.57 3.05
N PRO A 15 -9.83 -15.46 2.08
CA PRO A 15 -8.77 -16.21 1.40
C PRO A 15 -7.73 -15.29 0.73
N ASN A 16 -6.47 -15.73 0.69
CA ASN A 16 -5.37 -14.97 0.05
C ASN A 16 -5.69 -14.55 -1.39
N GLN A 17 -6.39 -15.42 -2.14
CA GLN A 17 -6.80 -15.15 -3.52
C GLN A 17 -7.77 -13.97 -3.62
N VAL A 18 -8.70 -13.83 -2.68
CA VAL A 18 -9.65 -12.71 -2.63
C VAL A 18 -8.90 -11.41 -2.32
N ILE A 19 -7.98 -11.45 -1.36
CA ILE A 19 -7.15 -10.29 -1.01
C ILE A 19 -6.27 -9.87 -2.20
N MET A 20 -5.66 -10.82 -2.88
CA MET A 20 -4.83 -10.58 -4.06
C MET A 20 -5.65 -10.01 -5.22
N GLY A 21 -6.85 -10.56 -5.46
CA GLY A 21 -7.78 -10.03 -6.46
C GLY A 21 -8.18 -8.59 -6.15
N LEU A 22 -8.55 -8.29 -4.89
CA LEU A 22 -8.87 -6.93 -4.46
C LEU A 22 -7.68 -5.98 -4.63
N ALA A 23 -6.47 -6.41 -4.25
CA ALA A 23 -5.26 -5.62 -4.43
C ALA A 23 -4.99 -5.33 -5.92
N LEU A 24 -5.19 -6.31 -6.81
CA LEU A 24 -5.03 -6.14 -8.24
C LEU A 24 -6.05 -5.15 -8.80
N PHE A 25 -7.32 -5.28 -8.45
CA PHE A 25 -8.36 -4.35 -8.88
C PHE A 25 -8.12 -2.92 -8.39
N LEU A 26 -7.71 -2.76 -7.12
CA LEU A 26 -7.35 -1.45 -6.58
C LEU A 26 -6.13 -0.85 -7.29
N THR A 27 -5.15 -1.69 -7.65
CA THR A 27 -3.98 -1.25 -8.44
C THR A 27 -4.42 -0.76 -9.82
N LEU A 28 -5.24 -1.52 -10.52
CA LEU A 28 -5.77 -1.12 -11.84
C LEU A 28 -6.59 0.17 -11.75
N PHE A 29 -7.42 0.31 -10.72
CA PHE A 29 -8.25 1.48 -10.50
C PHE A 29 -7.42 2.73 -10.21
N THR A 30 -6.45 2.64 -9.30
CA THR A 30 -5.57 3.76 -8.92
C THR A 30 -4.60 4.14 -10.03
N MET A 31 -4.10 3.17 -10.80
CA MET A 31 -3.20 3.41 -11.93
C MET A 31 -3.89 3.73 -13.25
N TRP A 32 -5.23 3.71 -13.31
CA TRP A 32 -5.99 3.97 -14.53
C TRP A 32 -5.57 5.26 -15.27
N PRO A 33 -5.34 6.41 -14.60
CA PRO A 33 -4.86 7.62 -15.27
C PRO A 33 -3.48 7.43 -15.92
N THR A 34 -2.56 6.75 -15.23
CA THR A 34 -1.21 6.47 -15.73
C THR A 34 -1.26 5.55 -16.96
N PHE A 35 -2.09 4.50 -16.92
CA PHE A 35 -2.27 3.62 -18.08
C PHE A 35 -2.89 4.34 -19.27
N ASN A 36 -3.84 5.26 -19.05
CA ASN A 36 -4.41 6.05 -20.13
C ASN A 36 -3.39 6.96 -20.81
N ILE A 37 -2.47 7.56 -20.04
CA ILE A 37 -1.37 8.37 -20.60
C ILE A 37 -0.46 7.49 -21.46
N ILE A 38 -0.03 6.34 -20.94
CA ILE A 38 0.80 5.39 -21.70
C ILE A 38 0.10 4.93 -22.97
N TYR A 39 -1.20 4.64 -22.88
CA TYR A 39 -1.99 4.22 -24.04
C TYR A 39 -2.05 5.29 -25.12
N LYS A 40 -2.34 6.54 -24.73
CA LYS A 40 -2.50 7.65 -25.68
C LYS A 40 -1.18 8.16 -26.24
N ASP A 41 -0.16 8.29 -25.41
CA ASP A 41 1.05 9.03 -25.75
C ASP A 41 2.20 8.13 -26.21
N ALA A 42 2.14 6.82 -25.89
CA ALA A 42 3.14 5.84 -26.30
C ALA A 42 2.54 4.75 -27.21
N TYR A 43 1.49 4.04 -26.77
CA TYR A 43 0.97 2.89 -27.53
C TYR A 43 0.31 3.26 -28.86
N LEU A 44 -0.61 4.24 -28.86
CA LEU A 44 -1.29 4.67 -30.11
C LEU A 44 -0.28 5.18 -31.17
N PRO A 45 0.69 6.05 -30.84
CA PRO A 45 1.69 6.48 -31.81
C PRO A 45 2.58 5.35 -32.32
N LEU A 46 2.92 4.36 -31.49
CA LEU A 46 3.70 3.19 -31.93
C LEU A 46 2.89 2.36 -32.93
N ARG A 47 1.62 2.09 -32.62
CA ARG A 47 0.71 1.34 -33.50
C ARG A 47 0.50 2.05 -34.84
N ASP A 48 0.38 3.37 -34.80
CA ASP A 48 0.24 4.22 -36.00
C ASP A 48 1.60 4.44 -36.71
N SER A 49 2.68 3.77 -36.29
CA SER A 49 4.04 3.88 -36.84
C SER A 49 4.62 5.31 -36.83
N LYS A 50 4.14 6.16 -35.91
CA LYS A 50 4.62 7.55 -35.74
C LYS A 50 5.87 7.65 -34.88
N ILE A 51 6.11 6.64 -34.03
CA ILE A 51 7.30 6.56 -33.17
C ILE A 51 7.94 5.17 -33.30
N ASN A 52 9.23 5.07 -32.98
CA ASN A 52 9.92 3.80 -32.89
C ASN A 52 9.81 3.19 -31.47
N PHE A 53 10.34 1.97 -31.30
CA PHE A 53 10.27 1.26 -30.03
C PHE A 53 11.06 1.95 -28.90
N ASN A 54 12.19 2.60 -29.20
CA ASN A 54 12.98 3.31 -28.19
C ASN A 54 12.21 4.52 -27.65
N GLU A 55 11.56 5.27 -28.54
CA GLU A 55 10.74 6.40 -28.17
C GLU A 55 9.45 5.95 -27.45
N PHE A 56 8.89 4.79 -27.81
CA PHE A 56 7.81 4.16 -27.04
C PHE A 56 8.23 3.88 -25.60
N TYR A 57 9.44 3.32 -25.40
CA TYR A 57 9.96 3.04 -24.06
C TYR A 57 10.13 4.33 -23.25
N ASP A 58 10.75 5.37 -23.81
CA ASP A 58 10.97 6.65 -23.13
C ASP A 58 9.65 7.35 -22.77
N ARG A 59 8.69 7.36 -23.70
CA ARG A 59 7.35 7.93 -23.46
C ARG A 59 6.52 7.09 -22.51
N GLY A 60 6.63 5.77 -22.56
CA GLY A 60 5.87 4.84 -21.72
C GLY A 60 6.36 4.79 -20.28
N ILE A 61 7.67 4.97 -20.06
CA ILE A 61 8.25 4.92 -18.70
C ILE A 61 8.07 6.23 -17.94
N ALA A 62 7.98 7.38 -18.63
CA ALA A 62 7.86 8.67 -17.98
C ALA A 62 6.60 8.80 -17.07
N PRO A 63 5.39 8.38 -17.48
CA PRO A 63 4.21 8.37 -16.61
C PRO A 63 4.37 7.48 -15.38
N LEU A 64 5.01 6.32 -15.52
CA LEU A 64 5.28 5.41 -14.39
C LEU A 64 6.26 6.06 -13.39
N ARG A 65 7.33 6.68 -13.90
CA ARG A 65 8.30 7.39 -13.07
C ARG A 65 7.62 8.56 -12.33
N ASN A 66 6.78 9.33 -13.02
CA ASN A 66 6.03 10.45 -12.43
C ASN A 66 5.08 9.96 -11.33
N PHE A 67 4.37 8.86 -11.57
CA PHE A 67 3.50 8.24 -10.56
C PHE A 67 4.29 7.89 -9.30
N MET A 68 5.38 7.12 -9.42
CA MET A 68 6.22 6.71 -8.28
C MET A 68 6.77 7.92 -7.52
N TYR A 69 7.26 8.93 -8.24
CA TYR A 69 7.80 10.14 -7.63
C TYR A 69 6.73 10.94 -6.87
N LYS A 70 5.53 11.07 -7.44
CA LYS A 70 4.42 11.77 -6.79
C LYS A 70 4.06 11.14 -5.44
N GLN A 71 4.07 9.80 -5.33
CA GLN A 71 3.77 9.11 -4.07
C GLN A 71 4.77 9.44 -2.95
N MET A 72 6.04 9.66 -3.32
CA MET A 72 7.11 9.99 -2.37
C MET A 72 7.23 11.48 -2.03
N SER A 73 6.38 12.34 -2.62
CA SER A 73 6.46 13.80 -2.42
C SER A 73 6.26 14.20 -0.94
N ASN A 74 5.43 13.44 -0.21
CA ASN A 74 5.15 13.68 1.20
C ASN A 74 6.33 13.38 2.14
N SER A 75 7.27 12.51 1.74
CA SER A 75 8.43 12.11 2.57
C SER A 75 9.68 12.97 2.33
N ARG A 76 9.53 14.11 1.64
CA ARG A 76 10.67 14.93 1.18
C ARG A 76 11.69 14.14 0.37
N HIS A 77 11.33 13.00 -0.24
CA HIS A 77 12.24 12.15 -1.03
C HIS A 77 13.46 11.63 -0.23
N GLU A 78 13.28 11.30 1.05
CA GLU A 78 14.35 10.71 1.89
C GLU A 78 14.87 9.38 1.32
N GLU A 79 13.96 8.52 0.85
CA GLU A 79 14.31 7.22 0.29
C GLU A 79 15.16 7.36 -0.98
N ILE A 80 14.83 8.32 -1.84
CA ILE A 80 15.63 8.60 -3.06
C ILE A 80 17.04 9.03 -2.67
N ARG A 81 17.18 9.94 -1.68
CA ARG A 81 18.52 10.36 -1.21
C ARG A 81 19.33 9.19 -0.66
N LEU A 82 18.69 8.30 0.10
CA LEU A 82 19.34 7.12 0.65
C LEU A 82 19.92 6.24 -0.47
N PHE A 83 19.12 5.84 -1.44
CA PHE A 83 19.59 4.97 -2.52
C PHE A 83 20.59 5.64 -3.46
N MET A 84 20.48 6.96 -3.70
CA MET A 84 21.49 7.73 -4.42
C MET A 84 22.83 7.72 -3.68
N SER A 85 22.82 7.92 -2.34
CA SER A 85 24.05 7.89 -1.53
C SER A 85 24.69 6.51 -1.43
N ILE A 86 23.89 5.43 -1.38
CA ILE A 86 24.40 4.06 -1.33
C ILE A 86 25.07 3.68 -2.65
N SER A 87 24.60 4.25 -3.76
CA SER A 87 25.09 3.94 -5.10
C SER A 87 26.17 4.92 -5.59
N ASP A 88 26.72 5.75 -4.69
CA ASP A 88 27.71 6.80 -4.97
C ASP A 88 27.30 7.79 -6.09
N TYR A 89 25.99 7.97 -6.31
CA TYR A 89 25.51 9.00 -7.23
C TYR A 89 25.57 10.38 -6.59
N ALA A 90 25.92 11.38 -7.40
CA ALA A 90 25.79 12.78 -7.00
C ALA A 90 24.34 13.09 -6.61
N LYS A 91 24.16 13.97 -5.63
CA LYS A 91 22.83 14.41 -5.20
C LYS A 91 22.07 14.97 -6.42
N PRO A 92 20.92 14.39 -6.79
CA PRO A 92 20.20 14.81 -7.98
C PRO A 92 19.66 16.23 -7.75
N LYS A 93 19.89 17.11 -8.72
CA LYS A 93 19.33 18.47 -8.73
C LYS A 93 17.88 18.43 -9.19
N ASN A 94 17.57 17.53 -10.13
CA ASN A 94 16.27 17.40 -10.77
C ASN A 94 15.80 15.94 -10.80
N PHE A 95 14.50 15.73 -10.91
CA PHE A 95 13.85 14.41 -11.02
C PHE A 95 14.40 13.56 -12.18
N SER A 96 14.75 14.19 -13.30
CA SER A 96 15.27 13.50 -14.49
C SER A 96 16.65 12.86 -14.26
N GLU A 97 17.42 13.34 -13.27
CA GLU A 97 18.75 12.80 -12.94
C GLU A 97 18.68 11.52 -12.09
N VAL A 98 17.49 11.17 -11.57
CA VAL A 98 17.31 9.96 -10.76
C VAL A 98 17.22 8.73 -11.67
N PRO A 99 18.16 7.77 -11.59
CA PRO A 99 18.09 6.54 -12.36
C PRO A 99 16.81 5.76 -12.05
N THR A 100 16.20 5.13 -13.06
CA THR A 100 14.91 4.44 -12.87
C THR A 100 14.99 3.31 -11.84
N HIS A 101 16.09 2.55 -11.80
CA HIS A 101 16.26 1.47 -10.81
C HIS A 101 16.32 2.01 -9.38
N VAL A 102 16.98 3.17 -9.16
CA VAL A 102 17.00 3.87 -7.86
C VAL A 102 15.60 4.32 -7.48
N LEU A 103 14.86 4.90 -8.43
CA LEU A 103 13.49 5.36 -8.20
C LEU A 103 12.56 4.21 -7.79
N ILE A 104 12.64 3.07 -8.49
CA ILE A 104 11.85 1.87 -8.18
C ILE A 104 12.17 1.35 -6.78
N ALA A 105 13.46 1.17 -6.45
CA ALA A 105 13.86 0.68 -5.13
C ALA A 105 13.40 1.64 -4.00
N SER A 106 13.53 2.95 -4.23
CA SER A 106 13.09 3.99 -3.30
C SER A 106 11.57 3.96 -3.09
N PHE A 107 10.81 3.81 -4.18
CA PHE A 107 9.36 3.71 -4.15
C PHE A 107 8.89 2.49 -3.37
N ILE A 108 9.47 1.31 -3.62
CA ILE A 108 9.12 0.08 -2.90
C ILE A 108 9.37 0.24 -1.39
N LEU A 109 10.51 0.82 -1.01
CA LEU A 109 10.82 1.06 0.41
C LEU A 109 9.84 2.06 1.04
N HIS A 110 9.50 3.13 0.33
CA HIS A 110 8.53 4.12 0.77
C HIS A 110 7.15 3.49 1.01
N GLU A 111 6.62 2.77 0.01
CA GLU A 111 5.33 2.10 0.09
C GLU A 111 5.29 1.05 1.20
N LEU A 112 6.40 0.35 1.44
CA LEU A 112 6.49 -0.58 2.56
C LEU A 112 6.34 0.17 3.90
N LYS A 113 7.07 1.28 4.11
CA LYS A 113 6.93 2.08 5.34
C LYS A 113 5.50 2.59 5.52
N VAL A 114 4.90 3.10 4.45
CA VAL A 114 3.51 3.61 4.46
C VAL A 114 2.53 2.48 4.79
N ALA A 115 2.66 1.30 4.17
CA ALA A 115 1.85 0.13 4.44
C ALA A 115 1.98 -0.35 5.90
N PHE A 116 3.20 -0.36 6.46
CA PHE A 116 3.42 -0.70 7.87
C PHE A 116 2.76 0.31 8.81
N LYS A 117 2.89 1.62 8.55
CA LYS A 117 2.25 2.67 9.35
C LYS A 117 0.72 2.51 9.35
N MET A 118 0.12 2.34 8.17
CA MET A 118 -1.32 2.06 8.06
C MET A 118 -1.71 0.77 8.78
N GLY A 119 -0.92 -0.30 8.63
CA GLY A 119 -1.13 -1.57 9.31
C GLY A 119 -1.19 -1.42 10.83
N ILE A 120 -0.27 -0.67 11.42
CA ILE A 120 -0.22 -0.40 12.86
C ILE A 120 -1.45 0.40 13.32
N LEU A 121 -1.81 1.46 12.59
CA LEU A 121 -2.98 2.29 12.92
C LEU A 121 -4.27 1.47 12.90
N ILE A 122 -4.42 0.57 11.94
CA ILE A 122 -5.56 -0.36 11.88
C ILE A 122 -5.53 -1.35 13.04
N PHE A 123 -4.35 -1.80 13.48
CA PHE A 123 -4.20 -2.78 14.55
C PHE A 123 -4.58 -2.23 15.93
N LEU A 124 -4.35 -0.92 16.16
CA LEU A 124 -4.51 -0.25 17.44
C LEU A 124 -5.89 -0.45 18.13
N PRO A 125 -7.04 -0.21 17.46
CA PRO A 125 -8.34 -0.43 18.10
C PRO A 125 -8.58 -1.89 18.51
N PHE A 126 -8.06 -2.86 17.74
CA PHE A 126 -8.24 -4.28 18.06
C PHE A 126 -7.35 -4.74 19.20
N ILE A 127 -6.14 -4.18 19.34
CA ILE A 127 -5.29 -4.41 20.51
C ILE A 127 -5.99 -3.93 21.78
N ILE A 128 -6.64 -2.76 21.72
CA ILE A 128 -7.36 -2.23 22.89
C ILE A 128 -8.47 -3.20 23.32
N ILE A 129 -9.23 -3.76 22.36
CA ILE A 129 -10.24 -4.80 22.67
C ILE A 129 -9.58 -6.02 23.31
N ASP A 130 -8.46 -6.52 22.77
CA ASP A 130 -7.78 -7.68 23.33
C ASP A 130 -7.32 -7.45 24.77
N ILE A 131 -6.73 -6.28 25.06
CA ILE A 131 -6.25 -5.93 26.40
C ILE A 131 -7.42 -5.83 27.38
N ILE A 132 -8.52 -5.18 26.98
CA ILE A 132 -9.71 -5.04 27.84
C ILE A 132 -10.33 -6.40 28.13
N VAL A 133 -10.53 -7.24 27.10
CA VAL A 133 -11.12 -8.57 27.27
C VAL A 133 -10.24 -9.45 28.14
N ALA A 134 -8.92 -9.43 27.93
CA ALA A 134 -7.99 -10.18 28.77
C ALA A 134 -8.03 -9.72 30.24
N ALA A 135 -8.07 -8.41 30.49
CA ALA A 135 -8.16 -7.86 31.85
C ALA A 135 -9.45 -8.30 32.57
N VAL A 136 -10.60 -8.28 31.86
CA VAL A 136 -11.89 -8.72 32.41
C VAL A 136 -11.91 -10.22 32.69
N LEU A 137 -11.41 -11.05 31.78
CA LEU A 137 -11.35 -12.51 31.99
C LEU A 137 -10.44 -12.89 33.17
N MET A 138 -9.29 -12.22 33.30
CA MET A 138 -8.38 -12.40 34.43
C MET A 138 -9.05 -11.99 35.75
N ALA A 139 -9.80 -10.89 35.77
CA ALA A 139 -10.55 -10.46 36.95
C ALA A 139 -11.65 -11.45 37.37
N MET A 140 -12.25 -12.17 36.41
CA MET A 140 -13.24 -13.23 36.66
C MET A 140 -12.61 -14.57 37.09
N GLY A 141 -11.28 -14.67 37.14
CA GLY A 141 -10.57 -15.91 37.47
C GLY A 141 -10.56 -16.96 36.34
N MET A 142 -11.00 -16.60 35.13
CA MET A 142 -11.05 -17.52 33.98
C MET A 142 -9.70 -17.56 33.25
N ILE A 143 -8.69 -18.17 33.89
CA ILE A 143 -7.33 -18.25 33.36
C ILE A 143 -7.23 -19.19 32.14
N MET A 144 -8.12 -20.20 32.06
CA MET A 144 -8.04 -21.26 31.05
C MET A 144 -8.69 -20.92 29.70
N LEU A 145 -9.52 -19.88 29.63
CA LEU A 145 -10.14 -19.48 28.36
C LEU A 145 -9.23 -18.53 27.59
N PRO A 146 -8.82 -18.84 26.35
CA PRO A 146 -7.99 -17.94 25.56
C PRO A 146 -8.73 -16.62 25.30
N PRO A 147 -8.18 -15.47 25.74
CA PRO A 147 -8.86 -14.17 25.59
C PRO A 147 -9.21 -13.82 24.15
N VAL A 148 -8.43 -14.31 23.18
CA VAL A 148 -8.61 -14.11 21.74
C VAL A 148 -9.94 -14.67 21.23
N ILE A 149 -10.40 -15.80 21.78
CA ILE A 149 -11.67 -16.42 21.35
C ILE A 149 -12.84 -15.54 21.78
N ILE A 150 -12.74 -14.94 22.96
CA ILE A 150 -13.77 -14.06 23.51
C ILE A 150 -13.73 -12.68 22.87
N SER A 151 -12.54 -12.16 22.52
CA SER A 151 -12.40 -10.85 21.89
C SER A 151 -12.84 -10.82 20.43
N LEU A 152 -12.73 -11.95 19.71
CA LEU A 152 -13.11 -12.09 18.30
C LEU A 152 -14.51 -11.52 17.95
N PRO A 153 -15.63 -11.92 18.59
CA PRO A 153 -16.94 -11.37 18.29
C PRO A 153 -17.01 -9.84 18.47
N PHE A 154 -16.38 -9.29 19.50
CA PHE A 154 -16.33 -7.84 19.71
C PHE A 154 -15.57 -7.11 18.60
N LYS A 155 -14.44 -7.68 18.15
CA LYS A 155 -13.68 -7.14 17.02
C LYS A 155 -14.51 -7.14 15.74
N LEU A 156 -15.23 -8.23 15.47
CA LEU A 156 -16.08 -8.34 14.29
C LEU A 156 -17.23 -7.36 14.32
N ILE A 157 -17.90 -7.22 15.48
CA ILE A 157 -18.96 -6.23 15.67
C ILE A 157 -18.41 -4.83 15.41
N LEU A 158 -17.29 -4.45 16.05
CA LEU A 158 -16.67 -3.14 15.82
C LEU A 158 -16.36 -2.93 14.34
N PHE A 159 -15.72 -3.91 13.70
CA PHE A 159 -15.30 -3.83 12.31
C PHE A 159 -16.48 -3.66 11.35
N VAL A 160 -17.58 -4.38 11.57
CA VAL A 160 -18.80 -4.25 10.76
C VAL A 160 -19.52 -2.93 11.05
N MET A 161 -19.61 -2.52 12.32
CA MET A 161 -20.28 -1.28 12.73
C MET A 161 -19.65 -0.01 12.12
N VAL A 162 -18.33 -0.01 11.94
CA VAL A 162 -17.62 1.13 11.34
C VAL A 162 -17.48 1.02 9.83
N ASP A 163 -18.11 0.02 9.20
CA ASP A 163 -17.91 -0.33 7.80
C ASP A 163 -16.42 -0.44 7.42
N GLY A 164 -15.71 -1.30 8.17
CA GLY A 164 -14.25 -1.38 8.14
C GLY A 164 -13.67 -1.64 6.75
N TRP A 165 -14.33 -2.45 5.91
CA TRP A 165 -13.88 -2.70 4.54
C TRP A 165 -13.87 -1.42 3.69
N THR A 166 -14.93 -0.61 3.77
CA THR A 166 -15.01 0.68 3.08
C THR A 166 -13.99 1.67 3.63
N LEU A 167 -13.83 1.74 4.95
CA LEU A 167 -12.84 2.62 5.59
C LEU A 167 -11.41 2.31 5.11
N ILE A 168 -11.06 1.02 5.08
CA ILE A 168 -9.72 0.57 4.67
C ILE A 168 -9.50 0.82 3.19
N THR A 169 -10.44 0.40 2.34
CA THR A 169 -10.31 0.55 0.88
C THR A 169 -10.25 2.02 0.49
N SER A 170 -11.11 2.87 1.06
CA SER A 170 -11.06 4.31 0.83
C SER A 170 -9.77 4.95 1.36
N GLY A 171 -9.26 4.52 2.52
CA GLY A 171 -7.98 4.96 3.06
C GLY A 171 -6.80 4.61 2.16
N LEU A 172 -6.79 3.39 1.59
CA LEU A 172 -5.78 2.97 0.63
C LEU A 172 -5.86 3.79 -0.66
N ILE A 173 -7.04 3.96 -1.25
CA ILE A 173 -7.21 4.75 -2.49
C ILE A 173 -6.76 6.19 -2.27
N LYS A 174 -7.17 6.83 -1.16
CA LYS A 174 -6.75 8.19 -0.81
C LYS A 174 -5.24 8.31 -0.59
N SER A 175 -4.58 7.26 -0.11
CA SER A 175 -3.12 7.27 0.05
C SER A 175 -2.38 7.35 -1.29
N PHE A 176 -2.99 6.91 -2.39
CA PHE A 176 -2.39 6.91 -3.73
C PHE A 176 -2.82 8.09 -4.62
N MET A 177 -3.81 8.89 -4.21
CA MET A 177 -4.35 10.00 -5.00
C MET A 177 -3.63 11.32 -4.75
#